data_AF-G9MT21-F1
#
_entry.id   AF-G9MT21-F1
#
_cell.length_a   1.000
_cell.length_b   1.000
_cell.length_c   1.000
_cell.angle_alpha   90.00
_cell.angle_beta   90.00
_cell.angle_gamma   90.00
#
_symmetry.space_group_name_H-M   'P 1'
#
loop_
_entity.id
_entity.type
_entity.pdbx_description
1 polymer ?
#
loop_
_entity_poly.entity_id
_entity_poly.type
_entity_poly.pdbx_seq_one_letter_code
_entity_poly.pdbx_strand_id
1 'polypeptide(L)'
;MAGTVEVETVEKDGKQFRVVKEGKATILVPQGAKIGEDRGEVQQVFYNPIQQYNRDLSVLAIKTYGEDILAKRKEKILAKSNKQSKKRKRDEKDDGNPSVETEPTASLASDQTTGALDEQKAHKQTFRILDALSASGLRALRYGHELPFVTSINANDLSKSAAESIKLNVNHNGLDEIISVTNEDALAHMYRAIADDLSKRDRHGNPTKSHKFDVIDLDPYGTAAPFFDAALQSVRDDGGLLCITCTDSAVWAGHSYCEKTFALYGGTPIKGMHSHEAGLRLILNAVATSGARYGLAIEPLLSLSIDFYTKVFIKVTRSPQAVKFLGSKTMVVYSCDHGCSAFETQYLLRSKPTPNKKGSGSFYKHGMAAGPTADRHCQHCGHVMHVNGPMYGGHIHSADFIQKLLDQIPNASPEVYGTLPRLEGMLRTALEEIIPGPEVDPTVDPKDAQHAEIDHCPFFVIPSKLATVVSCAAPSDDMFRGALIHLGYQVGRSHCRPGSVKTDAPWSTIWWIITEWIRQKSPIKASKFTPLMPGWKILHSAGLVDVQAEEKPQEGEAAEKSDEQVSSPSELELRKTLVFNEDLARLGRLRDAQKLVRYQMNPRPDWGPLSKAKAQ
;
A
#
# COMPACT_ATOMS: atom_id res chain seq x y z
N MET A 1 33.83 26.94 -7.17
CA MET A 1 33.37 27.41 -8.49
C MET A 1 32.28 26.46 -8.94
N ALA A 2 31.02 26.88 -8.91
CA ALA A 2 29.90 26.07 -9.37
C ALA A 2 29.89 26.12 -10.90
N GLY A 3 30.12 24.99 -11.56
CA GLY A 3 30.02 24.88 -13.01
C GLY A 3 28.60 25.25 -13.45
N THR A 4 28.50 26.20 -14.38
CA THR A 4 27.29 26.49 -15.13
C THR A 4 26.89 25.24 -15.90
N VAL A 5 25.84 24.54 -15.44
CA VAL A 5 25.25 23.43 -16.20
C VAL A 5 24.67 24.03 -17.47
N GLU A 6 25.23 23.68 -18.63
CA GLU A 6 24.65 24.04 -19.92
C GLU A 6 23.23 23.51 -19.99
N VAL A 7 22.27 24.42 -20.19
CA VAL A 7 20.86 24.07 -20.32
C VAL A 7 20.59 23.83 -21.79
N GLU A 8 20.35 22.57 -22.16
CA GLU A 8 19.96 22.22 -23.52
C GLU A 8 18.63 22.90 -23.87
N THR A 9 18.62 23.63 -24.99
CA THR A 9 17.45 24.37 -25.51
C THR A 9 17.10 23.95 -26.91
N VAL A 10 15.81 23.87 -27.20
CA VAL A 10 15.27 23.54 -28.52
C VAL A 10 14.30 24.63 -28.96
N GLU A 11 14.43 25.07 -30.20
CA GLU A 11 13.45 25.97 -30.84
C GLU A 11 12.38 25.15 -31.55
N LYS A 12 11.11 25.42 -31.26
CA LYS A 12 9.97 24.80 -31.94
C LYS A 12 8.87 25.83 -32.14
N ASP A 13 8.37 25.96 -33.37
CA ASP A 13 7.36 26.94 -33.76
C ASP A 13 7.67 28.40 -33.34
N GLY A 14 8.95 28.80 -33.46
CA GLY A 14 9.44 30.13 -33.10
C GLY A 14 9.48 30.41 -31.58
N LYS A 15 9.31 29.39 -30.74
CA LYS A 15 9.43 29.46 -29.28
C LYS A 15 10.63 28.64 -28.81
N GLN A 16 11.34 29.18 -27.82
CA GLN A 16 12.46 28.49 -27.17
C GLN A 16 11.99 27.68 -25.97
N PHE A 17 12.44 26.44 -25.89
CA PHE A 17 12.14 25.51 -24.80
C PHE A 17 13.41 24.99 -24.16
N ARG A 18 13.41 24.92 -22.83
CA ARG A 18 14.37 24.13 -22.06
C ARG A 18 14.00 22.65 -22.13
N VAL A 19 15.00 21.81 -22.36
CA VAL A 19 14.85 20.36 -22.37
C VAL A 19 15.04 19.82 -20.95
N VAL A 20 14.12 18.96 -20.51
CA VAL A 20 14.24 18.21 -19.26
C VAL A 20 14.06 16.73 -19.57
N LYS A 21 15.07 15.93 -19.21
CA LYS A 21 15.04 14.47 -19.36
C LYS A 21 14.81 13.80 -18.02
N GLU A 22 13.86 12.87 -17.97
CA GLU A 22 13.67 11.95 -16.84
C GLU A 22 13.33 10.55 -17.36
N GLY A 23 14.10 9.56 -16.92
CA GLY A 23 14.05 8.23 -17.50
C GLY A 23 14.37 8.29 -18.99
N LYS A 24 13.51 7.68 -19.80
CA LYS A 24 13.62 7.75 -21.27
C LYS A 24 12.85 8.91 -21.89
N ALA A 25 12.03 9.62 -21.12
CA ALA A 25 11.19 10.68 -21.62
C ALA A 25 11.90 12.04 -21.59
N THR A 26 11.61 12.85 -22.59
CA THR A 26 12.09 14.23 -22.69
C THR A 26 10.90 15.18 -22.76
N ILE A 27 10.83 16.18 -21.89
CA ILE A 27 9.79 17.22 -21.94
C ILE A 27 10.39 18.59 -22.29
N LEU A 28 9.60 19.39 -22.99
CA LEU A 28 9.91 20.75 -23.40
C LEU A 28 9.20 21.73 -22.46
N VAL A 29 9.98 22.56 -21.76
CA VAL A 29 9.48 23.57 -20.81
C VAL A 29 9.78 24.97 -21.38
N PRO A 30 8.77 25.84 -21.60
CA PRO A 30 8.99 27.16 -22.18
C PRO A 30 10.05 27.99 -21.43
N GLN A 31 10.93 28.66 -22.18
CA GLN A 31 11.98 29.51 -21.62
C GLN A 31 11.34 30.75 -20.95
N GLY A 32 11.33 30.79 -19.62
CA GLY A 32 10.66 31.81 -18.81
C GLY A 32 9.70 31.24 -17.75
N ALA A 33 9.27 29.98 -17.90
CA ALA A 33 8.57 29.25 -16.85
C ALA A 33 9.57 28.85 -15.75
N LYS A 34 9.31 29.23 -14.49
CA LYS A 34 10.15 28.82 -13.37
C LYS A 34 9.92 27.34 -13.05
N ILE A 35 10.96 26.52 -13.13
CA ILE A 35 10.92 25.11 -12.69
C ILE A 35 10.71 25.08 -11.17
N GLY A 36 9.58 24.53 -10.73
CA GLY A 36 9.31 24.37 -9.30
C GLY A 36 8.94 25.66 -8.54
N GLU A 37 8.53 26.74 -9.22
CA GLU A 37 7.92 27.90 -8.56
C GLU A 37 6.74 28.45 -9.38
N ASP A 38 5.53 27.98 -9.06
CA ASP A 38 4.27 28.43 -9.67
C ASP A 38 3.74 29.70 -8.98
N ARG A 39 4.34 30.86 -9.28
CA ARG A 39 3.91 32.17 -8.72
C ARG A 39 3.36 33.17 -9.75
N GLY A 40 3.08 32.76 -11.00
CA GLY A 40 2.67 33.66 -12.09
C GLY A 40 1.28 33.40 -12.68
N GLU A 41 0.75 34.40 -13.41
CA GLU A 41 -0.63 34.47 -13.97
C GLU A 41 -0.89 33.55 -15.19
N VAL A 42 0.10 32.83 -15.71
CA VAL A 42 -0.08 31.91 -16.85
C VAL A 42 0.59 30.56 -16.57
N GLN A 43 -0.25 29.53 -16.39
CA GLN A 43 0.18 28.15 -16.13
C GLN A 43 0.63 27.50 -17.44
N GLN A 44 1.95 27.49 -17.71
CA GLN A 44 2.46 27.04 -19.00
C GLN A 44 2.83 25.55 -19.04
N VAL A 45 3.59 25.00 -18.07
CA VAL A 45 3.90 23.55 -17.96
C VAL A 45 4.28 23.20 -16.51
N PHE A 46 3.58 22.26 -15.87
CA PHE A 46 3.99 21.79 -14.54
C PHE A 46 4.95 20.59 -14.61
N TYR A 47 6.09 20.75 -13.94
CA TYR A 47 7.06 19.69 -13.70
C TYR A 47 7.68 19.87 -12.31
N ASN A 48 7.60 18.83 -11.48
CA ASN A 48 8.24 18.79 -10.17
C ASN A 48 9.30 17.67 -10.11
N PRO A 49 10.61 18.00 -10.04
CA PRO A 49 11.67 17.00 -9.96
C PRO A 49 11.62 16.17 -8.66
N ILE A 50 11.01 16.69 -7.58
CA ILE A 50 10.83 15.97 -6.32
C ILE A 50 10.01 14.68 -6.50
N GLN A 51 9.14 14.67 -7.51
CA GLN A 51 8.25 13.53 -7.82
C GLN A 51 8.93 12.44 -8.69
N GLN A 52 10.24 12.54 -8.97
CA GLN A 52 10.96 11.51 -9.74
C GLN A 52 10.82 10.13 -9.10
N TYR A 53 10.93 10.04 -7.76
CA TYR A 53 10.73 8.78 -7.04
C TYR A 53 9.32 8.19 -7.26
N ASN A 54 8.29 9.03 -7.22
CA ASN A 54 6.90 8.59 -7.46
C ASN A 54 6.74 8.03 -8.88
N ARG A 55 7.34 8.70 -9.88
CA ARG A 55 7.30 8.26 -11.27
C ARG A 55 8.10 6.98 -11.50
N ASP A 56 9.31 6.87 -10.96
CA ASP A 56 10.12 5.64 -11.00
C ASP A 56 9.36 4.46 -10.38
N LEU A 57 8.79 4.67 -9.18
CA LEU A 57 7.98 3.68 -8.49
C LEU A 57 6.77 3.26 -9.34
N SER A 58 6.06 4.23 -9.95
CA SER A 58 4.88 3.96 -10.75
C SER A 58 5.20 3.14 -12.01
N VAL A 59 6.27 3.50 -12.73
CA VAL A 59 6.71 2.74 -13.91
C VAL A 59 7.07 1.31 -13.51
N LEU A 60 7.89 1.14 -12.46
CA LEU A 60 8.32 -0.20 -12.03
C LEU A 60 7.15 -1.06 -11.52
N ALA A 61 6.22 -0.47 -10.76
CA ALA A 61 5.01 -1.13 -10.29
C ALA A 61 4.09 -1.56 -11.44
N ILE A 62 3.83 -0.68 -12.39
CA ILE A 62 2.99 -0.99 -13.55
C ILE A 62 3.66 -2.04 -14.44
N LYS A 63 4.98 -1.95 -14.65
CA LYS A 63 5.74 -2.96 -15.40
C LYS A 63 5.57 -4.34 -14.78
N THR A 64 5.87 -4.45 -13.49
CA THR A 64 5.80 -5.71 -12.73
C THR A 64 4.39 -6.29 -12.73
N TYR A 65 3.38 -5.46 -12.48
CA TYR A 65 1.97 -5.88 -12.48
C TYR A 65 1.49 -6.28 -13.88
N GLY A 66 1.85 -5.50 -14.91
CA GLY A 66 1.48 -5.71 -16.30
C GLY A 66 2.03 -7.02 -16.86
N GLU A 67 3.31 -7.31 -16.60
CA GLU A 67 3.95 -8.58 -16.98
C GLU A 67 3.23 -9.78 -16.33
N ASP A 68 2.98 -9.72 -15.02
CA ASP A 68 2.31 -10.78 -14.27
C ASP A 68 0.86 -11.01 -14.75
N ILE A 69 0.08 -9.94 -14.96
CA ILE A 69 -1.33 -10.07 -15.37
C ILE A 69 -1.46 -10.53 -16.82
N LEU A 70 -0.58 -10.10 -17.72
CA LEU A 70 -0.58 -10.53 -19.11
C LEU A 70 -0.17 -12.01 -19.23
N ALA A 71 0.82 -12.46 -18.47
CA ALA A 71 1.18 -13.87 -18.37
C ALA A 71 -0.01 -14.72 -17.91
N LYS A 72 -0.67 -14.33 -16.80
CA LYS A 72 -1.86 -15.01 -16.28
C LYS A 72 -3.02 -15.02 -17.29
N ARG A 73 -3.22 -13.93 -18.05
CA ARG A 73 -4.24 -13.87 -19.12
C ARG A 73 -3.92 -14.83 -20.25
N LYS A 74 -2.65 -14.88 -20.69
CA LYS A 74 -2.17 -15.81 -21.73
C LYS A 74 -2.40 -17.26 -21.30
N GLU A 75 -2.03 -17.63 -20.08
CA GLU A 75 -2.27 -18.96 -19.51
C GLU A 75 -3.75 -19.34 -19.48
N LYS A 76 -4.63 -18.42 -19.05
CA LYS A 76 -6.08 -18.64 -19.06
C LYS A 76 -6.64 -18.87 -20.46
N ILE A 77 -6.15 -18.15 -21.47
CA ILE A 77 -6.56 -18.34 -22.87
C ILE A 77 -6.11 -19.72 -23.37
N LEU A 78 -4.84 -20.08 -23.13
CA LEU A 78 -4.29 -21.39 -23.50
C LEU A 78 -5.06 -22.54 -22.83
N ALA A 79 -5.39 -22.41 -21.54
CA ALA A 79 -6.16 -23.40 -20.80
C ALA A 79 -7.60 -23.55 -21.33
N LYS A 80 -8.25 -22.45 -21.74
CA LYS A 80 -9.59 -22.49 -22.36
C LYS A 80 -9.56 -23.15 -23.74
N SER A 81 -8.56 -22.82 -24.56
CA SER A 81 -8.36 -23.45 -25.88
C SER A 81 -8.19 -24.96 -25.73
N ASN A 82 -7.29 -25.41 -24.84
CA ASN A 82 -7.07 -26.84 -24.57
C ASN A 82 -8.32 -27.59 -24.09
N LYS A 83 -9.18 -26.95 -23.28
CA LYS A 83 -10.47 -27.53 -22.86
C LYS A 83 -11.47 -27.67 -24.01
N GLN A 84 -11.54 -26.68 -24.92
CA GLN A 84 -12.40 -26.76 -26.11
C GLN A 84 -11.91 -27.83 -27.09
N SER A 85 -10.60 -27.95 -27.31
CA SER A 85 -10.02 -29.00 -28.15
C SER A 85 -10.29 -30.40 -27.60
N LYS A 86 -10.20 -30.59 -26.27
CA LYS A 86 -10.56 -31.86 -25.61
C LYS A 86 -12.06 -32.16 -25.69
N LYS A 87 -12.93 -31.15 -25.64
CA LYS A 87 -14.38 -31.32 -25.82
C LYS A 87 -14.71 -31.73 -27.25
N ARG A 88 -14.16 -31.05 -28.27
CA ARG A 88 -14.31 -31.41 -29.68
C ARG A 88 -13.84 -32.83 -29.99
N LYS A 89 -12.67 -33.25 -29.48
CA LYS A 89 -12.17 -34.63 -29.62
C LYS A 89 -13.03 -35.69 -28.91
N ARG A 90 -13.83 -35.29 -27.90
CA ARG A 90 -14.74 -36.19 -27.19
C ARG A 90 -16.07 -36.29 -27.94
N ASP A 91 -16.55 -35.19 -28.49
CA ASP A 91 -17.75 -35.15 -29.34
C ASP A 91 -17.50 -35.90 -30.67
N GLU A 92 -16.30 -35.79 -31.28
CA GLU A 92 -15.87 -36.58 -32.46
C GLU A 92 -15.70 -38.09 -32.19
N LYS A 93 -15.55 -38.50 -30.92
CA LYS A 93 -15.52 -39.93 -30.55
C LYS A 93 -16.90 -40.52 -30.26
N ASP A 94 -17.92 -39.67 -30.12
CA ASP A 94 -19.31 -40.06 -29.85
C ASP A 94 -20.13 -40.13 -31.15
N ASP A 95 -19.72 -39.42 -32.21
CA ASP A 95 -20.21 -39.60 -33.58
C ASP A 95 -19.50 -40.81 -34.22
N GLY A 96 -20.03 -42.00 -33.96
CA GLY A 96 -19.48 -43.28 -34.40
C GLY A 96 -19.31 -43.39 -35.93
N ASN A 97 -18.05 -43.53 -36.36
CA ASN A 97 -17.71 -44.33 -37.54
C ASN A 97 -16.34 -45.01 -37.30
N PRO A 98 -16.19 -46.32 -37.57
CA PRO A 98 -15.03 -47.07 -37.10
C PRO A 98 -13.80 -46.75 -37.96
N SER A 99 -12.68 -46.68 -37.27
CA SER A 99 -11.32 -46.52 -37.79
C SER A 99 -10.96 -47.62 -38.80
N VAL A 100 -10.39 -47.22 -39.93
CA VAL A 100 -9.46 -48.08 -40.69
C VAL A 100 -8.06 -47.67 -40.27
N GLU A 101 -7.39 -48.59 -39.56
CA GLU A 101 -5.96 -48.51 -39.25
C GLU A 101 -5.14 -48.81 -40.51
N THR A 102 -4.20 -47.92 -40.85
CA THR A 102 -2.97 -48.31 -41.56
C THR A 102 -1.81 -47.45 -41.09
N GLU A 103 -0.69 -48.14 -40.86
CA GLU A 103 0.56 -47.76 -40.22
C GLU A 103 1.43 -46.70 -40.97
N PRO A 104 2.51 -46.18 -40.34
CA PRO A 104 3.14 -44.93 -40.72
C PRO A 104 4.19 -45.11 -41.82
N THR A 105 4.03 -44.40 -42.94
CA THR A 105 5.11 -44.21 -43.92
C THR A 105 5.75 -42.84 -43.73
N ALA A 106 7.03 -42.86 -43.39
CA ALA A 106 7.91 -41.70 -43.43
C ALA A 106 8.11 -41.24 -44.87
N SER A 107 7.77 -39.98 -45.16
CA SER A 107 8.36 -39.23 -46.27
C SER A 107 8.39 -37.74 -45.95
N LEU A 108 9.60 -37.22 -45.99
CA LEU A 108 9.97 -35.81 -45.87
C LEU A 108 9.37 -34.97 -47.01
N ALA A 109 9.21 -33.69 -46.67
CA ALA A 109 9.19 -32.50 -47.52
C ALA A 109 7.84 -31.87 -47.88
N SER A 110 7.85 -30.53 -47.69
CA SER A 110 6.98 -29.46 -48.19
C SER A 110 5.52 -29.43 -47.75
N ASP A 111 5.26 -28.75 -46.63
CA ASP A 111 4.34 -27.60 -46.67
C ASP A 111 4.62 -26.61 -45.52
N GLN A 112 5.75 -25.92 -45.62
CA GLN A 112 6.05 -24.74 -44.80
C GLN A 112 5.41 -23.50 -45.45
N THR A 113 4.08 -23.36 -45.47
CA THR A 113 3.52 -22.06 -45.92
C THR A 113 2.13 -21.67 -45.39
N THR A 114 1.56 -22.38 -44.42
CA THR A 114 0.21 -22.00 -43.90
C THR A 114 0.14 -21.78 -42.39
N GLY A 115 1.17 -22.11 -41.61
CA GLY A 115 1.20 -21.91 -40.16
C GLY A 115 1.50 -20.48 -39.68
N ALA A 116 2.15 -19.66 -40.51
CA ALA A 116 2.61 -18.32 -40.09
C ALA A 116 1.52 -17.22 -40.17
N LEU A 117 0.45 -17.44 -40.93
CA LEU A 117 -0.61 -16.45 -41.11
C LEU A 117 -1.75 -16.58 -40.08
N ASP A 118 -1.92 -17.76 -39.47
CA ASP A 118 -2.95 -17.98 -38.44
C ASP A 118 -2.49 -17.61 -37.02
N GLU A 119 -1.17 -17.48 -36.77
CA GLU A 119 -0.64 -16.89 -35.53
C GLU A 119 -0.85 -15.37 -35.46
N GLN A 120 -1.02 -14.69 -36.61
CA GLN A 120 -1.21 -13.24 -36.68
C GLN A 120 -2.65 -12.78 -36.43
N LYS A 121 -3.63 -13.69 -36.36
CA LYS A 121 -5.00 -13.39 -35.90
C LYS A 121 -5.23 -13.76 -34.43
N ALA A 122 -4.18 -14.06 -33.67
CA ALA A 122 -4.25 -14.05 -32.21
C ALA A 122 -4.55 -12.61 -31.77
N HIS A 123 -5.75 -12.39 -31.26
CA HIS A 123 -6.23 -11.10 -30.74
C HIS A 123 -5.13 -10.42 -29.91
N LYS A 124 -4.45 -9.41 -30.49
CA LYS A 124 -3.33 -8.71 -29.85
C LYS A 124 -3.86 -8.19 -28.51
N GLN A 125 -3.37 -8.76 -27.41
CA GLN A 125 -3.89 -8.44 -26.09
C GLN A 125 -3.70 -6.94 -25.87
N THR A 126 -4.80 -6.22 -25.69
CA THR A 126 -4.76 -4.80 -25.40
C THR A 126 -4.36 -4.59 -23.94
N PHE A 127 -3.55 -3.56 -23.72
CA PHE A 127 -3.20 -3.04 -22.42
C PHE A 127 -3.33 -1.51 -22.47
N ARG A 128 -4.35 -0.97 -21.79
CA ARG A 128 -4.70 0.46 -21.81
C ARG A 128 -4.41 1.14 -20.50
N ILE A 129 -3.75 2.30 -20.54
CA ILE A 129 -3.45 3.11 -19.37
C ILE A 129 -4.16 4.46 -19.50
N LEU A 130 -4.75 4.94 -18.40
CA LEU A 130 -5.19 6.34 -18.25
C LEU A 130 -4.24 7.07 -17.30
N ASP A 131 -3.58 8.11 -17.80
CA ASP A 131 -2.93 9.14 -17.00
C ASP A 131 -3.92 10.31 -16.85
N ALA A 132 -4.69 10.30 -15.75
CA ALA A 132 -5.93 11.07 -15.66
C ALA A 132 -5.73 12.58 -15.48
N LEU A 133 -4.62 12.98 -14.84
CA LEU A 133 -4.21 14.36 -14.56
C LEU A 133 -2.75 14.56 -14.96
N SER A 134 -2.51 14.62 -16.27
CA SER A 134 -1.21 14.35 -16.88
C SER A 134 -0.23 15.55 -16.87
N ALA A 135 -0.73 16.78 -16.71
CA ALA A 135 0.04 18.02 -16.70
C ALA A 135 0.99 18.17 -17.90
N SER A 136 2.29 17.88 -17.73
CA SER A 136 3.28 17.93 -18.82
C SER A 136 3.28 16.70 -19.72
N GLY A 137 2.57 15.63 -19.35
CA GLY A 137 2.60 14.35 -20.06
C GLY A 137 3.70 13.41 -19.59
N LEU A 138 4.58 13.84 -18.69
CA LEU A 138 5.80 13.10 -18.36
C LEU A 138 5.54 11.66 -17.92
N ARG A 139 4.48 11.43 -17.13
CA ARG A 139 4.10 10.09 -16.66
C ARG A 139 3.64 9.21 -17.83
N ALA A 140 2.72 9.70 -18.67
CA ALA A 140 2.33 9.04 -19.91
C ALA A 140 3.50 8.75 -20.86
N LEU A 141 4.44 9.70 -21.04
CA LEU A 141 5.62 9.52 -21.89
C LEU A 141 6.53 8.40 -21.36
N ARG A 142 6.79 8.39 -20.05
CA ARG A 142 7.57 7.32 -19.42
C ARG A 142 6.89 5.97 -19.55
N TYR A 143 5.57 5.90 -19.38
CA TYR A 143 4.83 4.67 -19.67
C TYR A 143 5.00 4.20 -21.10
N GLY A 144 4.94 5.11 -22.08
CA GLY A 144 5.12 4.78 -23.49
C GLY A 144 6.51 4.26 -23.83
N HIS A 145 7.56 4.84 -23.24
CA HIS A 145 8.95 4.43 -23.48
C HIS A 145 9.42 3.21 -22.68
N GLU A 146 8.91 3.05 -21.46
CA GLU A 146 9.47 2.15 -20.46
C GLU A 146 8.61 0.88 -20.25
N LEU A 147 7.38 0.83 -20.78
CA LEU A 147 6.47 -0.32 -20.68
C LEU A 147 6.19 -0.95 -22.06
N PRO A 148 6.95 -1.99 -22.48
CA PRO A 148 6.92 -2.50 -23.86
C PRO A 148 5.61 -3.18 -24.28
N PHE A 149 4.77 -3.57 -23.32
CA PHE A 149 3.51 -4.26 -23.56
C PHE A 149 2.29 -3.32 -23.68
N VAL A 150 2.47 -2.02 -23.44
CA VAL A 150 1.36 -1.06 -23.46
C VAL A 150 0.93 -0.83 -24.91
N THR A 151 -0.38 -0.91 -25.14
CA THR A 151 -0.94 -0.75 -26.49
C THR A 151 -1.56 0.62 -26.73
N SER A 152 -1.99 1.31 -25.68
CA SER A 152 -2.56 2.64 -25.76
C SER A 152 -2.52 3.31 -24.39
N ILE A 153 -2.16 4.58 -24.38
CA ILE A 153 -2.14 5.44 -23.21
C ILE A 153 -3.01 6.64 -23.54
N ASN A 154 -3.94 6.98 -22.65
CA ASN A 154 -4.64 8.24 -22.74
C ASN A 154 -4.08 9.19 -21.68
N ALA A 155 -3.48 10.28 -22.14
CA ALA A 155 -3.02 11.39 -21.32
C ALA A 155 -4.10 12.47 -21.30
N ASN A 156 -4.71 12.69 -20.14
CA ASN A 156 -5.80 13.64 -19.96
C ASN A 156 -5.37 14.81 -19.08
N ASP A 157 -5.80 16.03 -19.42
CA ASP A 157 -5.73 17.17 -18.51
C ASP A 157 -6.91 18.13 -18.71
N LEU A 158 -7.35 18.77 -17.63
CA LEU A 158 -8.42 19.76 -17.67
C LEU A 158 -7.95 21.06 -18.35
N SER A 159 -6.68 21.44 -18.16
CA SER A 159 -6.14 22.66 -18.74
C SER A 159 -5.84 22.48 -20.23
N LYS A 160 -6.35 23.40 -21.05
CA LYS A 160 -6.04 23.44 -22.48
C LYS A 160 -4.55 23.62 -22.73
N SER A 161 -3.85 24.45 -21.95
CA SER A 161 -2.41 24.66 -22.09
C SER A 161 -1.61 23.40 -21.75
N ALA A 162 -2.06 22.65 -20.73
CA ALA A 162 -1.47 21.37 -20.39
C ALA A 162 -1.67 20.34 -21.52
N ALA A 163 -2.89 20.22 -22.05
CA ALA A 163 -3.16 19.34 -23.19
C ALA A 163 -2.33 19.67 -24.44
N GLU A 164 -2.12 20.96 -24.74
CA GLU A 164 -1.23 21.40 -25.81
C GLU A 164 0.23 21.03 -25.53
N SER A 165 0.70 21.18 -24.28
CA SER A 165 2.04 20.76 -23.86
C SER A 165 2.24 19.24 -23.96
N ILE A 166 1.24 18.45 -23.56
CA ILE A 166 1.27 17.00 -23.68
C ILE A 166 1.43 16.62 -25.15
N LYS A 167 0.62 17.19 -26.06
CA LYS A 167 0.73 16.93 -27.51
C LYS A 167 2.12 17.26 -28.04
N LEU A 168 2.66 18.42 -27.66
CA LEU A 168 4.00 18.85 -28.03
C LEU A 168 5.06 17.84 -27.60
N ASN A 169 4.98 17.38 -26.35
CA ASN A 169 5.93 16.44 -25.77
C ASN A 169 5.76 15.03 -26.36
N VAL A 170 4.53 14.55 -26.58
CA VAL A 170 4.23 13.27 -27.25
C VAL A 170 4.87 13.25 -28.63
N ASN A 171 4.66 14.30 -29.41
CA ASN A 171 5.27 14.44 -30.73
C ASN A 171 6.79 14.50 -30.68
N HIS A 172 7.35 15.24 -29.72
CA HIS A 172 8.81 15.32 -29.54
C HIS A 172 9.44 13.97 -29.17
N ASN A 173 8.70 13.08 -28.52
CA ASN A 173 9.16 11.74 -28.16
C ASN A 173 8.81 10.67 -29.20
N GLY A 174 8.10 11.03 -30.28
CA GLY A 174 7.64 10.07 -31.30
C GLY A 174 6.65 9.03 -30.79
N LEU A 175 5.80 9.39 -29.82
CA LEU A 175 4.84 8.47 -29.18
C LEU A 175 3.39 8.70 -29.64
N ASP A 176 3.17 9.42 -30.74
CA ASP A 176 1.84 9.76 -31.26
C ASP A 176 0.97 8.52 -31.56
N GLU A 177 1.61 7.40 -31.93
CA GLU A 177 0.92 6.14 -32.26
C GLU A 177 0.35 5.41 -31.04
N ILE A 178 0.87 5.69 -29.85
CA ILE A 178 0.48 4.99 -28.62
C ILE A 178 -0.17 5.92 -27.58
N ILE A 179 0.14 7.22 -27.58
CA ILE A 179 -0.41 8.19 -26.63
C ILE A 179 -1.46 9.06 -27.31
N SER A 180 -2.71 8.97 -26.85
CA SER A 180 -3.77 9.91 -27.20
C SER A 180 -3.94 10.98 -26.13
N VAL A 181 -4.15 12.23 -26.55
CA VAL A 181 -4.29 13.37 -25.64
C VAL A 181 -5.73 13.87 -25.61
N THR A 182 -6.30 13.97 -24.41
CA THR A 182 -7.64 14.53 -24.18
C THR A 182 -7.58 15.78 -23.31
N ASN A 183 -8.43 16.76 -23.61
CA ASN A 183 -8.58 17.96 -22.79
C ASN A 183 -9.96 17.97 -22.13
N GLU A 184 -10.08 17.26 -21.01
CA GLU A 184 -11.37 17.04 -20.36
C GLU A 184 -11.23 17.00 -18.84
N ASP A 185 -12.34 17.25 -18.14
CA ASP A 185 -12.45 16.90 -16.73
C ASP A 185 -12.29 15.38 -16.56
N ALA A 186 -11.40 14.96 -15.67
CA ALA A 186 -11.08 13.54 -15.48
C ALA A 186 -12.29 12.70 -15.01
N LEU A 187 -13.20 13.27 -14.22
CA LEU A 187 -14.44 12.59 -13.83
C LEU A 187 -15.33 12.40 -15.05
N ALA A 188 -15.54 13.46 -15.84
CA ALA A 188 -16.35 13.38 -17.05
C ALA A 188 -15.77 12.33 -18.03
N HIS A 189 -14.45 12.32 -18.18
CA HIS A 189 -13.75 11.35 -19.02
C HIS A 189 -14.02 9.90 -18.57
N MET A 190 -13.80 9.59 -17.29
CA MET A 190 -14.04 8.25 -16.74
C MET A 190 -15.53 7.86 -16.75
N TYR A 191 -16.44 8.78 -16.42
CA TYR A 191 -17.88 8.51 -16.47
C TYR A 191 -18.41 8.31 -17.88
N ARG A 192 -17.81 8.95 -18.89
CA ARG A 192 -18.14 8.65 -20.29
C ARG A 192 -17.70 7.24 -20.70
N ALA A 193 -16.51 6.80 -20.30
CA ALA A 193 -16.09 5.41 -20.50
C ALA A 193 -17.06 4.41 -19.83
N ILE A 194 -17.56 4.74 -18.64
CA ILE A 194 -18.58 3.93 -17.94
C ILE A 194 -19.90 3.95 -18.74
N ALA A 195 -20.40 5.12 -19.14
CA ALA A 195 -21.64 5.27 -19.89
C ALA A 195 -21.60 4.53 -21.24
N ASP A 196 -20.46 4.55 -21.94
CA ASP A 196 -20.25 3.81 -23.18
C ASP A 196 -20.39 2.29 -22.96
N ASP A 197 -19.79 1.75 -21.89
CA ASP A 197 -19.93 0.34 -21.51
C ASP A 197 -21.36 -0.05 -21.07
N LEU A 198 -22.11 0.91 -20.50
CA LEU A 198 -23.50 0.69 -20.10
C LEU A 198 -24.48 0.75 -21.29
N SER A 199 -24.21 1.63 -22.27
CA SER A 199 -25.12 1.90 -23.39
C SER A 199 -25.11 0.83 -24.48
N LYS A 200 -23.99 0.11 -24.66
CA LYS A 200 -23.81 -0.84 -25.76
C LYS A 200 -23.50 -2.24 -25.23
N ARG A 201 -24.54 -2.97 -24.83
CA ARG A 201 -24.41 -4.32 -24.26
C ARG A 201 -24.86 -5.43 -25.22
N ASP A 202 -24.18 -6.57 -25.13
CA ASP A 202 -24.58 -7.82 -25.77
C ASP A 202 -25.76 -8.46 -25.01
N ARG A 203 -26.28 -9.57 -25.57
CA ARG A 203 -27.40 -10.33 -24.97
C ARG A 203 -27.12 -10.90 -23.56
N HIS A 204 -25.86 -10.95 -23.15
CA HIS A 204 -25.44 -11.44 -21.83
C HIS A 204 -25.13 -10.27 -20.86
N GLY A 205 -25.39 -9.03 -21.28
CA GLY A 205 -25.15 -7.83 -20.49
C GLY A 205 -23.70 -7.34 -20.49
N ASN A 206 -22.83 -7.90 -21.32
CA ASN A 206 -21.42 -7.47 -21.44
C ASN A 206 -21.29 -6.34 -22.46
N PRO A 207 -20.37 -5.38 -22.27
CA PRO A 207 -20.13 -4.35 -23.28
C PRO A 207 -19.65 -4.98 -24.59
N THR A 208 -20.17 -4.53 -25.73
CA THR A 208 -19.77 -5.02 -27.06
C THR A 208 -18.32 -4.69 -27.38
N LYS A 209 -17.84 -3.54 -26.91
CA LYS A 209 -16.44 -3.14 -26.85
C LYS A 209 -16.21 -2.52 -25.47
N SER A 210 -15.33 -3.09 -24.67
CA SER A 210 -15.04 -2.49 -23.37
C SER A 210 -14.22 -1.20 -23.53
N HIS A 211 -14.56 -0.19 -22.73
CA HIS A 211 -13.86 1.08 -22.58
C HIS A 211 -13.02 1.14 -21.30
N LYS A 212 -12.95 0.05 -20.53
CA LYS A 212 -12.18 -0.01 -19.29
C LYS A 212 -10.67 0.03 -19.46
N PHE A 213 -9.99 0.67 -18.54
CA PHE A 213 -8.52 0.75 -18.51
C PHE A 213 -7.92 -0.42 -17.72
N ASP A 214 -6.77 -0.94 -18.16
CA ASP A 214 -6.00 -1.91 -17.39
C ASP A 214 -5.32 -1.24 -16.18
N VAL A 215 -4.91 0.03 -16.36
CA VAL A 215 -4.32 0.86 -15.32
C VAL A 215 -4.95 2.25 -15.36
N ILE A 216 -5.29 2.80 -14.20
CA ILE A 216 -5.59 4.23 -14.05
C ILE A 216 -4.65 4.81 -13.01
N ASP A 217 -3.92 5.88 -13.37
CA ASP A 217 -3.10 6.65 -12.46
C ASP A 217 -3.77 8.00 -12.14
N LEU A 218 -4.08 8.18 -10.86
CA LEU A 218 -4.64 9.40 -10.28
C LEU A 218 -3.55 10.14 -9.52
N ASP A 219 -3.04 11.23 -10.10
CA ASP A 219 -1.98 12.06 -9.50
C ASP A 219 -2.38 13.55 -9.37
N PRO A 220 -3.48 13.88 -8.66
CA PRO A 220 -3.93 15.26 -8.53
C PRO A 220 -3.08 16.07 -7.54
N TYR A 221 -3.24 17.40 -7.60
CA TYR A 221 -2.84 18.26 -6.50
C TYR A 221 -3.83 18.16 -5.34
N GLY A 222 -3.33 17.81 -4.17
CA GLY A 222 -4.13 17.59 -2.98
C GLY A 222 -4.67 16.16 -2.96
N THR A 223 -5.98 16.02 -2.98
CA THR A 223 -6.67 14.74 -2.75
C THR A 223 -7.12 14.08 -4.05
N ALA A 224 -7.07 12.74 -4.09
CA ALA A 224 -7.69 11.94 -5.13
C ALA A 224 -9.12 11.47 -4.79
N ALA A 225 -9.63 11.78 -3.60
CA ALA A 225 -10.93 11.28 -3.12
C ALA A 225 -12.12 11.51 -4.09
N PRO A 226 -12.26 12.68 -4.75
CA PRO A 226 -13.35 12.90 -5.70
C PRO A 226 -13.38 11.89 -6.86
N PHE A 227 -12.24 11.30 -7.21
CA PHE A 227 -12.08 10.43 -8.38
C PHE A 227 -12.27 8.94 -8.08
N PHE A 228 -12.36 8.54 -6.81
CA PHE A 228 -12.36 7.11 -6.43
C PHE A 228 -13.48 6.31 -7.10
N ASP A 229 -14.72 6.82 -7.07
CA ASP A 229 -15.89 6.12 -7.62
C ASP A 229 -15.77 5.90 -9.14
N ALA A 230 -15.44 6.97 -9.88
CA ALA A 230 -15.27 6.91 -11.33
C ALA A 230 -14.08 6.02 -11.74
N ALA A 231 -12.95 6.07 -11.02
CA ALA A 231 -11.79 5.24 -11.30
C ALA A 231 -12.06 3.75 -11.05
N LEU A 232 -12.72 3.40 -9.95
CA LEU A 232 -13.08 2.02 -9.64
C LEU A 232 -14.00 1.39 -10.69
N GLN A 233 -14.93 2.16 -11.24
CA GLN A 233 -15.87 1.66 -12.24
C GLN A 233 -15.28 1.62 -13.66
N SER A 234 -14.35 2.51 -13.98
CA SER A 234 -13.70 2.61 -15.29
C SER A 234 -12.42 1.76 -15.42
N VAL A 235 -11.83 1.30 -14.32
CA VAL A 235 -10.75 0.30 -14.36
C VAL A 235 -11.31 -1.10 -14.58
N ARG A 236 -10.53 -1.98 -15.19
CA ARG A 236 -10.88 -3.40 -15.34
C ARG A 236 -11.20 -4.03 -14.00
N ASP A 237 -12.30 -4.77 -13.97
CA ASP A 237 -12.80 -5.46 -12.78
C ASP A 237 -12.45 -6.95 -12.75
N ASP A 238 -11.52 -7.39 -13.59
CA ASP A 238 -10.94 -8.74 -13.57
C ASP A 238 -9.45 -8.74 -13.17
N GLY A 239 -9.04 -7.71 -12.40
CA GLY A 239 -7.66 -7.48 -11.99
C GLY A 239 -7.04 -6.24 -12.62
N GLY A 240 -7.79 -5.14 -12.74
CA GLY A 240 -7.21 -3.85 -13.12
C GLY A 240 -6.45 -3.19 -11.97
N LEU A 241 -5.53 -2.28 -12.30
CA LEU A 241 -4.66 -1.60 -11.33
C LEU A 241 -5.05 -0.14 -11.19
N LEU A 242 -5.28 0.31 -9.95
CA LEU A 242 -5.36 1.73 -9.62
C LEU A 242 -4.05 2.16 -8.96
N CYS A 243 -3.48 3.26 -9.46
CA CYS A 243 -2.36 3.96 -8.86
C CYS A 243 -2.89 5.29 -8.33
N ILE A 244 -2.84 5.51 -7.01
CA ILE A 244 -3.45 6.68 -6.37
C ILE A 244 -2.38 7.47 -5.62
N THR A 245 -2.24 8.75 -5.93
CA THR A 245 -1.43 9.70 -5.16
C THR A 245 -2.33 10.71 -4.43
N CYS A 246 -2.07 10.96 -3.14
CA CYS A 246 -2.65 12.09 -2.41
C CYS A 246 -1.54 12.92 -1.74
N THR A 247 -1.49 14.23 -2.01
CA THR A 247 -0.48 15.17 -1.48
C THR A 247 -0.99 16.08 -0.35
N ASP A 248 -2.25 15.92 0.07
CA ASP A 248 -2.91 16.66 1.16
C ASP A 248 -2.59 16.12 2.56
N SER A 249 -1.31 15.91 2.89
CA SER A 249 -0.84 15.31 4.16
C SER A 249 -1.36 15.97 5.43
N ALA A 250 -1.58 17.28 5.41
CA ALA A 250 -2.19 18.00 6.52
C ALA A 250 -3.61 17.50 6.86
N VAL A 251 -4.31 16.88 5.89
CA VAL A 251 -5.65 16.34 6.03
C VAL A 251 -5.61 14.87 6.46
N TRP A 252 -4.86 14.00 5.77
CA TRP A 252 -4.88 12.57 6.09
C TRP A 252 -3.93 12.13 7.20
N ALA A 253 -2.84 12.86 7.47
CA ALA A 253 -1.89 12.58 8.56
C ALA A 253 -1.84 13.68 9.64
N GLY A 254 -2.54 14.79 9.44
CA GLY A 254 -2.75 15.82 10.46
C GLY A 254 -4.03 15.60 11.24
N HIS A 255 -4.17 16.28 12.38
CA HIS A 255 -5.36 16.23 13.23
C HIS A 255 -6.02 17.61 13.39
N SER A 256 -5.62 18.59 12.57
CA SER A 256 -6.13 19.97 12.65
C SER A 256 -7.33 20.22 11.76
N TYR A 257 -7.63 19.32 10.81
CA TYR A 257 -8.70 19.45 9.82
C TYR A 257 -9.59 18.21 9.78
N CYS A 258 -10.02 17.72 10.96
CA CYS A 258 -10.75 16.47 11.10
C CYS A 258 -12.06 16.45 10.29
N GLU A 259 -12.76 17.58 10.22
CA GLU A 259 -13.97 17.78 9.43
C GLU A 259 -13.69 17.59 7.94
N LYS A 260 -12.55 18.09 7.45
CA LYS A 260 -12.14 17.93 6.05
C LYS A 260 -11.70 16.50 5.76
N THR A 261 -10.96 15.87 6.67
CA THR A 261 -10.59 14.45 6.56
C THR A 261 -11.84 13.58 6.45
N PHE A 262 -12.84 13.84 7.29
CA PHE A 262 -14.10 13.10 7.25
C PHE A 262 -14.87 13.34 5.94
N ALA A 263 -14.96 14.59 5.48
CA ALA A 263 -15.64 14.91 4.22
C ALA A 263 -15.00 14.24 3.00
N LEU A 264 -13.67 14.04 2.99
CA LEU A 264 -12.96 13.44 1.86
C LEU A 264 -12.84 11.91 1.96
N TYR A 265 -12.57 11.38 3.15
CA TYR A 265 -12.20 9.96 3.34
C TYR A 265 -13.21 9.17 4.18
N GLY A 266 -14.26 9.80 4.69
CA GLY A 266 -15.32 9.14 5.46
C GLY A 266 -14.92 8.69 6.87
N GLY A 267 -13.78 9.17 7.39
CA GLY A 267 -13.29 8.86 8.72
C GLY A 267 -12.43 9.97 9.30
N THR A 268 -12.17 9.92 10.61
CA THR A 268 -11.36 10.91 11.33
C THR A 268 -9.89 10.46 11.43
N PRO A 269 -8.92 11.39 11.36
CA PRO A 269 -7.50 11.07 11.43
C PRO A 269 -7.09 10.70 12.86
N ILE A 270 -5.89 10.13 13.02
CA ILE A 270 -5.27 9.89 14.34
C ILE A 270 -4.19 10.94 14.60
N LYS A 271 -4.17 11.44 15.83
CA LYS A 271 -3.04 12.20 16.38
C LYS A 271 -1.99 11.24 16.94
N GLY A 272 -0.76 11.36 16.47
CA GLY A 272 0.37 10.57 16.98
C GLY A 272 1.39 10.27 15.89
N MET A 273 2.44 9.53 16.25
CA MET A 273 3.52 9.22 15.31
C MET A 273 3.09 8.27 14.18
N HIS A 274 2.06 7.45 14.42
CA HIS A 274 1.49 6.52 13.45
C HIS A 274 0.43 7.15 12.53
N SER A 275 0.27 8.48 12.54
CA SER A 275 -0.74 9.18 11.74
C SER A 275 -0.58 8.98 10.23
N HIS A 276 0.65 8.74 9.74
CA HIS A 276 0.91 8.48 8.32
C HIS A 276 0.32 7.15 7.86
N GLU A 277 0.48 6.09 8.65
CA GLU A 277 -0.18 4.80 8.37
C GLU A 277 -1.69 4.91 8.52
N ALA A 278 -2.17 5.66 9.52
CA ALA A 278 -3.60 5.95 9.68
C ALA A 278 -4.20 6.63 8.44
N GLY A 279 -3.49 7.59 7.86
CA GLY A 279 -3.90 8.24 6.61
C GLY A 279 -3.97 7.29 5.42
N LEU A 280 -2.99 6.39 5.26
CA LEU A 280 -3.04 5.34 4.24
C LEU A 280 -4.29 4.45 4.40
N ARG A 281 -4.58 4.05 5.64
CA ARG A 281 -5.74 3.21 5.95
C ARG A 281 -7.07 3.94 5.76
N LEU A 282 -7.14 5.26 6.00
CA LEU A 282 -8.31 6.10 5.68
C LEU A 282 -8.57 6.13 4.18
N ILE A 283 -7.53 6.41 3.38
CA ILE A 283 -7.61 6.44 1.92
C ILE A 283 -8.08 5.07 1.39
N LEU A 284 -7.47 3.98 1.85
CA LEU A 284 -7.85 2.62 1.46
C LEU A 284 -9.31 2.29 1.80
N ASN A 285 -9.78 2.69 2.99
CA ASN A 285 -11.17 2.47 3.39
C ASN A 285 -12.14 3.27 2.51
N ALA A 286 -11.80 4.51 2.17
CA ALA A 286 -12.60 5.33 1.26
C ALA A 286 -12.72 4.72 -0.15
N VAL A 287 -11.61 4.19 -0.69
CA VAL A 287 -11.62 3.46 -1.97
C VAL A 287 -12.44 2.17 -1.85
N ALA A 288 -12.22 1.38 -0.81
CA ALA A 288 -12.92 0.10 -0.61
C ALA A 288 -14.44 0.27 -0.50
N THR A 289 -14.87 1.24 0.32
CA THR A 289 -16.30 1.55 0.53
C THR A 289 -16.95 2.14 -0.72
N SER A 290 -16.19 2.90 -1.54
CA SER A 290 -16.66 3.39 -2.84
C SER A 290 -16.93 2.23 -3.80
N GLY A 291 -16.04 1.24 -3.87
CA GLY A 291 -16.16 0.10 -4.79
C GLY A 291 -17.21 -0.93 -4.37
N ALA A 292 -17.40 -1.11 -3.06
CA ALA A 292 -18.24 -2.17 -2.51
C ALA A 292 -19.70 -2.12 -2.99
N ARG A 293 -20.27 -0.90 -3.17
CA ARG A 293 -21.63 -0.70 -3.70
C ARG A 293 -21.84 -1.31 -5.08
N TYR A 294 -20.77 -1.43 -5.87
CA TYR A 294 -20.80 -1.98 -7.23
C TYR A 294 -20.34 -3.44 -7.29
N GLY A 295 -20.10 -4.09 -6.15
CA GLY A 295 -19.54 -5.44 -6.07
C GLY A 295 -18.05 -5.52 -6.45
N LEU A 296 -17.34 -4.39 -6.36
CA LEU A 296 -15.90 -4.30 -6.61
C LEU A 296 -15.16 -4.38 -5.29
N ALA A 297 -14.29 -5.38 -5.15
CA ALA A 297 -13.39 -5.54 -4.04
C ALA A 297 -12.00 -5.00 -4.41
N ILE A 298 -11.31 -4.46 -3.41
CA ILE A 298 -9.93 -4.00 -3.54
C ILE A 298 -8.96 -4.95 -2.84
N GLU A 299 -7.78 -5.08 -3.41
CA GLU A 299 -6.62 -5.72 -2.80
C GLU A 299 -5.45 -4.72 -2.84
N PRO A 300 -5.09 -4.11 -1.70
CA PRO A 300 -3.91 -3.25 -1.63
C PRO A 300 -2.65 -4.07 -1.92
N LEU A 301 -1.87 -3.64 -2.91
CA LEU A 301 -0.62 -4.29 -3.29
C LEU A 301 0.58 -3.64 -2.62
N LEU A 302 0.57 -2.31 -2.51
CA LEU A 302 1.63 -1.51 -1.90
C LEU A 302 1.07 -0.14 -1.50
N SER A 303 1.25 0.27 -0.24
CA SER A 303 0.72 1.55 0.28
C SER A 303 1.81 2.32 1.02
N LEU A 304 2.29 3.41 0.42
CA LEU A 304 3.46 4.14 0.93
C LEU A 304 3.14 5.58 1.29
N SER A 305 3.59 6.03 2.45
CA SER A 305 3.73 7.44 2.80
C SER A 305 5.16 7.89 2.51
N ILE A 306 5.33 8.81 1.58
CA ILE A 306 6.62 9.21 1.03
C ILE A 306 6.72 10.73 1.11
N ASP A 307 7.66 11.21 1.94
CA ASP A 307 7.88 12.62 2.22
C ASP A 307 6.59 13.34 2.65
N PHE A 308 5.84 13.90 1.69
CA PHE A 308 4.64 14.71 1.90
C PHE A 308 3.39 14.17 1.16
N TYR A 309 3.50 13.01 0.51
CA TYR A 309 2.39 12.39 -0.22
C TYR A 309 2.21 10.93 0.16
N THR A 310 1.07 10.37 -0.22
CA THR A 310 0.84 8.93 -0.22
C THR A 310 0.83 8.41 -1.65
N LYS A 311 1.29 7.18 -1.86
CA LYS A 311 1.15 6.45 -3.11
C LYS A 311 0.62 5.05 -2.81
N VAL A 312 -0.49 4.68 -3.42
CA VAL A 312 -1.16 3.41 -3.21
C VAL A 312 -1.40 2.70 -4.53
N PHE A 313 -1.04 1.42 -4.60
CA PHE A 313 -1.29 0.52 -5.72
C PHE A 313 -2.34 -0.50 -5.31
N ILE A 314 -3.45 -0.56 -6.05
CA ILE A 314 -4.62 -1.33 -5.68
C ILE A 314 -5.07 -2.19 -6.86
N LYS A 315 -5.17 -3.50 -6.66
CA LYS A 315 -5.85 -4.39 -7.60
C LYS A 315 -7.35 -4.34 -7.36
N VAL A 316 -8.11 -4.19 -8.43
CA VAL A 316 -9.58 -4.15 -8.40
C VAL A 316 -10.15 -5.41 -9.03
N THR A 317 -11.12 -6.03 -8.37
CA THR A 317 -11.79 -7.24 -8.89
C THR A 317 -13.27 -7.24 -8.53
N ARG A 318 -14.14 -7.57 -9.50
CA ARG A 318 -15.55 -7.84 -9.28
C ARG A 318 -15.68 -9.15 -8.51
N SER A 319 -16.06 -9.04 -7.24
CA SER A 319 -16.28 -10.17 -6.36
C SER A 319 -17.33 -9.82 -5.31
N PRO A 320 -18.62 -10.10 -5.59
CA PRO A 320 -19.69 -9.94 -4.61
C PRO A 320 -19.48 -10.75 -3.32
N GLN A 321 -18.63 -11.77 -3.35
CA GLN A 321 -18.23 -12.54 -2.18
C GLN A 321 -17.20 -11.77 -1.35
N ALA A 322 -16.12 -11.28 -1.96
CA ALA A 322 -15.06 -10.57 -1.25
C ALA A 322 -15.57 -9.27 -0.59
N VAL A 323 -16.49 -8.54 -1.23
CA VAL A 323 -17.06 -7.31 -0.64
C VAL A 323 -17.82 -7.56 0.67
N LYS A 324 -18.32 -8.79 0.93
CA LYS A 324 -18.99 -9.12 2.20
C LYS A 324 -18.04 -9.12 3.39
N PHE A 325 -16.74 -9.29 3.14
CA PHE A 325 -15.70 -9.22 4.16
C PHE A 325 -15.24 -7.80 4.46
N LEU A 326 -15.68 -6.79 3.69
CA LEU A 326 -15.23 -5.41 3.88
C LEU A 326 -15.54 -4.90 5.30
N GLY A 327 -16.73 -5.16 5.83
CA GLY A 327 -17.07 -4.71 7.19
C GLY A 327 -16.20 -5.35 8.29
N SER A 328 -15.67 -6.57 8.07
CA SER A 328 -14.67 -7.18 8.96
C SER A 328 -13.23 -6.70 8.70
N LYS A 329 -13.03 -5.92 7.64
CA LYS A 329 -11.79 -5.21 7.28
C LYS A 329 -11.90 -3.71 7.51
N THR A 330 -12.96 -3.24 8.16
CA THR A 330 -13.14 -1.83 8.55
C THR A 330 -13.07 -1.74 10.06
N MET A 331 -12.17 -0.90 10.57
CA MET A 331 -11.92 -0.72 12.00
C MET A 331 -12.04 0.74 12.43
N VAL A 332 -12.53 0.96 13.64
CA VAL A 332 -12.29 2.21 14.39
C VAL A 332 -11.15 1.98 15.37
N VAL A 333 -10.53 3.06 15.82
CA VAL A 333 -9.40 3.01 16.75
C VAL A 333 -9.69 3.89 17.96
N TYR A 334 -9.53 3.35 19.15
CA TYR A 334 -9.51 4.11 20.39
C TYR A 334 -8.06 4.51 20.68
N SER A 335 -7.75 5.81 20.71
CA SER A 335 -6.38 6.32 20.83
C SER A 335 -6.16 7.16 22.09
N CYS A 336 -5.12 6.85 22.86
CA CYS A 336 -4.63 7.64 23.99
C CYS A 336 -3.60 8.70 23.54
N ASP A 337 -3.99 9.52 22.57
CA ASP A 337 -3.14 10.49 21.88
C ASP A 337 -2.65 11.66 22.75
N HIS A 338 -3.36 11.99 23.84
CA HIS A 338 -2.96 12.97 24.84
C HIS A 338 -2.26 12.37 26.08
N GLY A 339 -2.26 11.04 26.19
CA GLY A 339 -1.66 10.33 27.32
C GLY A 339 -0.42 9.57 26.91
N CYS A 340 -0.50 8.24 26.96
CA CYS A 340 0.63 7.35 26.75
C CYS A 340 0.80 6.89 25.28
N SER A 341 0.00 7.40 24.35
CA SER A 341 -0.02 6.97 22.94
C SER A 341 -0.51 5.53 22.69
N ALA A 342 -0.98 4.83 23.74
CA ALA A 342 -1.61 3.52 23.58
C ALA A 342 -2.86 3.60 22.69
N PHE A 343 -3.14 2.53 21.96
CA PHE A 343 -4.32 2.44 21.10
C PHE A 343 -4.92 1.03 21.12
N GLU A 344 -6.21 0.93 20.81
CA GLU A 344 -6.96 -0.32 20.69
C GLU A 344 -7.78 -0.28 19.40
N THR A 345 -7.80 -1.38 18.63
CA THR A 345 -8.59 -1.46 17.39
C THR A 345 -9.95 -2.13 17.64
N GLN A 346 -10.98 -1.68 16.93
CA GLN A 346 -12.31 -2.30 16.96
C GLN A 346 -12.86 -2.42 15.54
N TYR A 347 -13.00 -3.66 15.09
CA TYR A 347 -13.63 -3.96 13.80
C TYR A 347 -15.15 -3.80 13.85
N LEU A 348 -15.77 -3.38 12.74
CA LEU A 348 -17.21 -3.14 12.67
C LEU A 348 -18.02 -4.45 12.56
N LEU A 349 -17.49 -5.45 11.84
CA LEU A 349 -18.04 -6.80 11.76
C LEU A 349 -17.01 -7.85 12.18
N ARG A 350 -17.50 -9.05 12.53
CA ARG A 350 -16.70 -10.25 12.72
C ARG A 350 -17.04 -11.25 11.62
N SER A 351 -16.02 -11.85 11.03
CA SER A 351 -16.14 -12.97 10.10
C SER A 351 -15.46 -14.17 10.76
N LYS A 352 -16.24 -15.19 11.15
CA LYS A 352 -15.70 -16.37 11.85
C LYS A 352 -15.96 -17.66 11.05
N PRO A 353 -14.97 -18.56 10.92
CA PRO A 353 -15.20 -19.91 10.46
C PRO A 353 -16.30 -20.58 11.29
N THR A 354 -17.28 -21.18 10.63
CA THR A 354 -18.39 -21.90 11.23
C THR A 354 -18.57 -23.22 10.49
N PRO A 355 -18.64 -24.36 11.19
CA PRO A 355 -18.84 -25.66 10.55
C PRO A 355 -20.09 -25.68 9.68
N ASN A 356 -19.97 -26.28 8.50
CA ASN A 356 -21.11 -26.54 7.64
C ASN A 356 -22.00 -27.64 8.26
N LYS A 357 -23.27 -27.72 7.83
CA LYS A 357 -24.22 -28.74 8.32
C LYS A 357 -23.78 -30.19 8.05
N LYS A 358 -22.84 -30.40 7.14
CA LYS A 358 -22.34 -31.72 6.72
C LYS A 358 -21.09 -32.16 7.48
N GLY A 359 -20.52 -31.31 8.33
CA GLY A 359 -19.26 -31.56 9.07
C GLY A 359 -18.00 -31.66 8.19
N SER A 360 -18.11 -31.46 6.88
CA SER A 360 -17.02 -31.70 5.92
C SER A 360 -16.19 -30.46 5.60
N GLY A 361 -16.36 -29.38 6.35
CA GLY A 361 -15.70 -28.08 6.14
C GLY A 361 -16.42 -26.94 6.84
N SER A 362 -15.86 -25.73 6.73
CA SER A 362 -16.37 -24.51 7.36
C SER A 362 -16.63 -23.40 6.35
N PHE A 363 -17.51 -22.47 6.69
CA PHE A 363 -17.75 -21.24 5.94
C PHE A 363 -17.63 -20.04 6.87
N TYR A 364 -17.41 -18.84 6.33
CA TYR A 364 -17.41 -17.63 7.14
C TYR A 364 -18.83 -17.16 7.44
N LYS A 365 -19.18 -17.13 8.72
CA LYS A 365 -20.39 -16.46 9.20
C LYS A 365 -20.05 -15.03 9.59
N HIS A 366 -20.73 -14.08 8.96
CA HIS A 366 -20.60 -12.66 9.28
C HIS A 366 -21.59 -12.27 10.39
N GLY A 367 -21.13 -11.50 11.36
CA GLY A 367 -21.95 -10.98 12.45
C GLY A 367 -21.47 -9.62 12.93
N MET A 368 -22.31 -8.93 13.69
CA MET A 368 -21.95 -7.66 14.32
C MET A 368 -20.81 -7.88 15.34
N ALA A 369 -19.84 -6.98 15.37
CA ALA A 369 -18.84 -6.97 16.43
C ALA A 369 -19.46 -6.43 17.72
N ALA A 370 -19.17 -7.06 18.86
CA ALA A 370 -19.48 -6.51 20.17
C ALA A 370 -18.44 -5.44 20.53
N GLY A 371 -18.90 -4.31 21.06
CA GLY A 371 -18.04 -3.23 21.55
C GLY A 371 -18.60 -2.58 22.82
N PRO A 372 -17.86 -1.65 23.44
CA PRO A 372 -16.54 -1.17 22.99
C PRO A 372 -15.38 -2.13 23.36
N THR A 373 -14.29 -2.14 22.59
CA THR A 373 -13.07 -2.90 22.92
C THR A 373 -12.16 -2.18 23.92
N ALA A 374 -12.35 -0.87 24.10
CA ALA A 374 -11.66 -0.06 25.10
C ALA A 374 -12.67 0.78 25.89
N ASP A 375 -12.35 1.04 27.16
CA ASP A 375 -13.12 1.98 27.99
C ASP A 375 -12.84 3.45 27.60
N ARG A 376 -13.63 4.39 28.14
CA ARG A 376 -13.46 5.83 27.95
C ARG A 376 -12.06 6.32 28.35
N HIS A 377 -11.42 5.65 29.31
CA HIS A 377 -10.10 5.99 29.81
C HIS A 377 -9.10 4.87 29.50
N CYS A 378 -7.89 5.25 29.10
CA CYS A 378 -6.80 4.35 28.81
C CYS A 378 -6.49 3.48 30.05
N GLN A 379 -6.49 2.16 29.86
CA GLN A 379 -6.15 1.24 30.95
C GLN A 379 -4.74 1.49 31.51
N HIS A 380 -3.79 1.91 30.68
CA HIS A 380 -2.39 2.10 31.05
C HIS A 380 -2.13 3.41 31.81
N CYS A 381 -2.66 4.55 31.33
CA CYS A 381 -2.36 5.86 31.94
C CYS A 381 -3.57 6.64 32.45
N GLY A 382 -4.79 6.10 32.32
CA GLY A 382 -6.02 6.72 32.81
C GLY A 382 -6.52 7.94 32.01
N HIS A 383 -5.79 8.37 30.97
CA HIS A 383 -6.21 9.51 30.15
C HIS A 383 -7.34 9.13 29.19
N VAL A 384 -8.11 10.11 28.76
CA VAL A 384 -9.24 9.92 27.82
C VAL A 384 -8.76 9.33 26.50
N MET A 385 -9.57 8.41 25.95
CA MET A 385 -9.38 7.82 24.63
C MET A 385 -10.22 8.56 23.60
N HIS A 386 -9.63 8.97 22.47
CA HIS A 386 -10.35 9.49 21.31
C HIS A 386 -10.75 8.35 20.34
N VAL A 387 -11.85 8.54 19.62
CA VAL A 387 -12.30 7.61 18.57
C VAL A 387 -11.85 8.13 17.21
N ASN A 388 -11.14 7.28 16.47
CA ASN A 388 -10.63 7.59 15.14
C ASN A 388 -11.11 6.57 14.09
N GLY A 389 -11.06 6.96 12.81
CA GLY A 389 -11.55 6.14 11.69
C GLY A 389 -13.00 6.45 11.29
N PRO A 390 -13.69 5.51 10.60
CA PRO A 390 -13.26 4.16 10.26
C PRO A 390 -12.10 4.11 9.25
N MET A 391 -11.25 3.09 9.39
CA MET A 391 -10.03 2.86 8.62
C MET A 391 -9.98 1.42 8.08
N TYR A 392 -9.14 1.19 7.07
CA TYR A 392 -8.91 -0.15 6.53
C TYR A 392 -8.04 -0.97 7.50
N GLY A 393 -8.60 -2.05 8.02
CA GLY A 393 -7.94 -2.99 8.93
C GLY A 393 -7.38 -4.24 8.23
N GLY A 394 -7.48 -4.36 6.91
CA GLY A 394 -6.74 -5.37 6.17
C GLY A 394 -5.25 -5.03 6.02
N HIS A 395 -4.48 -5.96 5.45
CA HIS A 395 -3.10 -5.68 5.03
C HIS A 395 -3.06 -4.58 3.98
N ILE A 396 -2.11 -3.66 4.13
CA ILE A 396 -1.91 -2.53 3.22
C ILE A 396 -0.85 -2.80 2.14
N HIS A 397 -0.24 -4.00 2.19
CA HIS A 397 0.83 -4.46 1.31
C HIS A 397 0.57 -5.92 0.91
N SER A 398 1.10 -6.32 -0.24
CA SER A 398 1.18 -7.71 -0.69
C SER A 398 2.64 -8.15 -0.74
N ALA A 399 3.00 -9.15 0.06
CA ALA A 399 4.36 -9.69 0.09
C ALA A 399 4.81 -10.21 -1.29
N ASP A 400 3.93 -10.92 -2.00
CA ASP A 400 4.17 -11.42 -3.37
C ASP A 400 4.48 -10.27 -4.34
N PHE A 401 3.68 -9.20 -4.28
CA PHE A 401 3.87 -8.05 -5.17
C PHE A 401 5.17 -7.29 -4.85
N ILE A 402 5.46 -7.06 -3.57
CA ILE A 402 6.70 -6.40 -3.16
C ILE A 402 7.93 -7.22 -3.56
N GLN A 403 7.88 -8.55 -3.38
CA GLN A 403 8.99 -9.41 -3.78
C GLN A 403 9.23 -9.34 -5.29
N LYS A 404 8.17 -9.40 -6.10
CA LYS A 404 8.27 -9.24 -7.56
C LYS A 404 8.87 -7.89 -7.96
N LEU A 405 8.57 -6.81 -7.23
CA LEU A 405 9.20 -5.51 -7.45
C LEU A 405 10.69 -5.53 -7.12
N LEU A 406 11.06 -6.11 -5.98
CA LEU A 406 12.46 -6.26 -5.57
C LEU A 406 13.25 -7.09 -6.59
N ASP A 407 12.65 -8.12 -7.17
CA ASP A 407 13.28 -8.97 -8.18
C ASP A 407 13.55 -8.23 -9.51
N GLN A 408 12.84 -7.14 -9.78
CA GLN A 408 13.05 -6.31 -10.97
C GLN A 408 14.20 -5.30 -10.79
N ILE A 409 14.51 -4.90 -9.55
CA ILE A 409 15.51 -3.86 -9.25
C ILE A 409 16.91 -4.20 -9.80
N PRO A 410 17.46 -5.42 -9.60
CA PRO A 410 18.79 -5.77 -10.12
C PRO A 410 18.91 -5.67 -11.64
N ASN A 411 17.79 -5.81 -12.36
CA ASN A 411 17.73 -5.79 -13.82
C ASN A 411 17.29 -4.42 -14.38
N ALA A 412 16.96 -3.47 -13.51
CA ALA A 412 16.54 -2.13 -13.90
C ALA A 412 17.78 -1.24 -14.17
N SER A 413 17.77 -0.52 -15.30
CA SER A 413 18.88 0.39 -15.64
C SER A 413 18.95 1.56 -14.66
N PRO A 414 20.09 1.78 -13.97
CA PRO A 414 20.28 2.95 -13.09
C PRO A 414 20.25 4.29 -13.84
N GLU A 415 20.49 4.28 -15.15
CA GLU A 415 20.40 5.48 -15.99
C GLU A 415 18.95 5.90 -16.24
N VAL A 416 18.03 4.93 -16.27
CA VAL A 416 16.59 5.17 -16.46
C VAL A 416 15.92 5.43 -15.11
N TYR A 417 16.24 4.64 -14.09
CA TYR A 417 15.65 4.73 -12.76
C TYR A 417 16.64 5.36 -11.79
N GLY A 418 16.59 6.68 -11.66
CA GLY A 418 17.53 7.44 -10.82
C GLY A 418 17.37 7.18 -9.32
N THR A 419 16.30 6.52 -8.89
CA THR A 419 15.96 6.34 -7.47
C THR A 419 16.00 4.88 -6.97
N LEU A 420 16.62 3.95 -7.72
CA LEU A 420 16.68 2.52 -7.37
C LEU A 420 17.13 2.22 -5.92
N PRO A 421 18.19 2.85 -5.35
CA PRO A 421 18.58 2.56 -3.97
C PRO A 421 17.50 2.93 -2.94
N ARG A 422 16.76 4.02 -3.19
CA ARG A 422 15.64 4.45 -2.36
C ARG A 422 14.46 3.50 -2.52
N LEU A 423 14.16 3.06 -3.74
CA LEU A 423 13.10 2.08 -4.02
C LEU A 423 13.36 0.78 -3.26
N GLU A 424 14.57 0.24 -3.35
CA GLU A 424 14.95 -0.99 -2.66
C GLU A 424 14.79 -0.85 -1.14
N GLY A 425 15.33 0.24 -0.56
CA GLY A 425 15.23 0.48 0.88
C GLY A 425 13.79 0.65 1.37
N MET A 426 12.94 1.34 0.60
CA MET A 426 11.53 1.50 0.90
C MET A 426 10.76 0.17 0.81
N LEU A 427 10.95 -0.58 -0.28
CA LEU A 427 10.25 -1.84 -0.53
C LEU A 427 10.63 -2.92 0.50
N ARG A 428 11.91 -3.04 0.85
CA ARG A 428 12.36 -3.95 1.92
C ARG A 428 11.78 -3.55 3.28
N THR A 429 11.65 -2.25 3.55
CA THR A 429 11.02 -1.78 4.79
C THR A 429 9.52 -2.06 4.80
N ALA A 430 8.83 -1.89 3.68
CA ALA A 430 7.42 -2.25 3.55
C ALA A 430 7.19 -3.77 3.68
N LEU A 431 8.13 -4.60 3.22
CA LEU A 431 8.07 -6.05 3.41
C LEU A 431 8.21 -6.44 4.89
N GLU A 432 9.09 -5.76 5.64
CA GLU A 432 9.25 -5.95 7.10
C GLU A 432 8.00 -5.56 7.91
N GLU A 433 7.06 -4.80 7.35
CA GLU A 433 5.81 -4.44 8.04
C GLU A 433 4.80 -5.58 8.09
N ILE A 434 4.98 -6.61 7.26
CA ILE A 434 4.06 -7.74 7.17
C ILE A 434 4.44 -8.73 8.28
N ILE A 435 3.80 -8.57 9.44
CA ILE A 435 3.90 -9.50 10.56
C ILE A 435 2.87 -10.62 10.36
N PRO A 436 3.28 -11.89 10.29
CA PRO A 436 2.37 -13.03 10.20
C PRO A 436 1.30 -13.01 11.30
N GLY A 437 0.04 -13.19 10.87
CA GLY A 437 -1.08 -13.38 11.77
C GLY A 437 -1.21 -14.83 12.26
N PRO A 438 -2.29 -15.13 13.02
CA PRO A 438 -2.62 -16.48 13.44
C PRO A 438 -2.82 -17.44 12.27
N GLU A 439 -2.60 -18.73 12.51
CA GLU A 439 -2.85 -19.76 11.51
C GLU A 439 -4.32 -19.77 11.05
N VAL A 440 -4.49 -19.92 9.74
CA VAL A 440 -5.81 -20.02 9.10
C VAL A 440 -6.40 -21.40 9.38
N ASP A 441 -7.68 -21.44 9.75
CA ASP A 441 -8.43 -22.70 9.89
C ASP A 441 -8.38 -23.50 8.56
N PRO A 442 -7.76 -24.70 8.54
CA PRO A 442 -7.59 -25.45 7.30
C PRO A 442 -8.91 -25.99 6.73
N THR A 443 -10.01 -25.88 7.48
CA THR A 443 -11.34 -26.34 7.07
C THR A 443 -12.12 -25.33 6.24
N VAL A 444 -11.67 -24.07 6.17
CA VAL A 444 -12.29 -23.06 5.30
C VAL A 444 -11.68 -23.07 3.90
N ASP A 445 -12.46 -22.63 2.91
CA ASP A 445 -11.96 -22.43 1.55
C ASP A 445 -10.81 -21.39 1.56
N PRO A 446 -9.64 -21.68 0.95
CA PRO A 446 -8.48 -20.79 0.98
C PRO A 446 -8.74 -19.38 0.41
N LYS A 447 -9.66 -19.26 -0.56
CA LYS A 447 -10.01 -17.97 -1.15
C LYS A 447 -10.87 -17.15 -0.20
N ASP A 448 -11.80 -17.79 0.50
CA ASP A 448 -12.57 -17.12 1.55
C ASP A 448 -11.67 -16.73 2.74
N ALA A 449 -10.68 -17.56 3.09
CA ALA A 449 -9.69 -17.20 4.10
C ALA A 449 -8.90 -15.95 3.72
N GLN A 450 -8.41 -15.88 2.47
CA GLN A 450 -7.75 -14.69 1.94
C GLN A 450 -8.67 -13.45 1.97
N HIS A 451 -9.97 -13.63 1.68
CA HIS A 451 -10.94 -12.55 1.79
C HIS A 451 -11.19 -12.10 3.24
N ALA A 452 -11.02 -12.99 4.22
CA ALA A 452 -11.19 -12.70 5.64
C ALA A 452 -9.94 -12.11 6.32
N GLU A 453 -8.77 -12.24 5.71
CA GLU A 453 -7.47 -11.84 6.30
C GLU A 453 -7.44 -10.37 6.74
N ILE A 454 -7.01 -10.12 7.98
CA ILE A 454 -6.86 -8.78 8.54
C ILE A 454 -5.42 -8.55 8.97
N ASP A 455 -5.03 -7.28 9.07
CA ASP A 455 -3.76 -6.93 9.69
C ASP A 455 -3.91 -6.97 11.21
N HIS A 456 -3.20 -7.90 11.84
CA HIS A 456 -3.19 -8.07 13.29
C HIS A 456 -2.26 -7.07 14.00
N CYS A 457 -1.34 -6.43 13.27
CA CYS A 457 -0.35 -5.50 13.81
C CYS A 457 -0.42 -4.13 13.11
N PRO A 458 -1.59 -3.46 13.09
CA PRO A 458 -1.68 -2.13 12.53
C PRO A 458 -0.92 -1.12 13.39
N PHE A 459 -0.35 -0.12 12.74
CA PHE A 459 0.44 0.96 13.36
C PHE A 459 1.73 0.47 14.01
N PHE A 460 2.41 1.37 14.72
CA PHE A 460 3.71 1.15 15.31
C PHE A 460 3.92 2.02 16.53
N VAL A 461 4.91 1.67 17.34
CA VAL A 461 5.42 2.50 18.44
C VAL A 461 6.79 3.09 18.08
N ILE A 462 7.21 4.12 18.81
CA ILE A 462 8.55 4.68 18.73
C ILE A 462 9.14 4.71 20.14
N PRO A 463 10.22 3.94 20.43
CA PRO A 463 10.78 3.81 21.78
C PRO A 463 11.12 5.15 22.43
N SER A 464 11.65 6.10 21.65
CA SER A 464 11.98 7.45 22.16
C SER A 464 10.74 8.27 22.58
N LYS A 465 9.58 8.05 21.94
CA LYS A 465 8.33 8.66 22.37
C LYS A 465 7.78 8.00 23.63
N LEU A 466 7.89 6.68 23.76
CA LEU A 466 7.55 5.98 24.99
C LEU A 466 8.40 6.48 26.18
N ALA A 467 9.72 6.61 25.98
CA ALA A 467 10.64 7.10 26.99
C ALA A 467 10.32 8.54 27.44
N THR A 468 9.80 9.38 26.54
CA THR A 468 9.37 10.75 26.87
C THR A 468 8.20 10.75 27.88
N VAL A 469 7.24 9.83 27.74
CA VAL A 469 6.07 9.72 28.63
C VAL A 469 6.49 9.47 30.09
N VAL A 470 7.56 8.69 30.28
CA VAL A 470 8.10 8.30 31.60
C VAL A 470 9.43 9.00 31.93
N SER A 471 9.79 10.04 31.18
CA SER A 471 10.99 10.88 31.38
C SER A 471 12.30 10.12 31.63
N CYS A 472 12.53 9.01 30.91
CA CYS A 472 13.79 8.26 30.96
C CYS A 472 14.61 8.44 29.69
N ALA A 473 15.89 8.02 29.71
CA ALA A 473 16.66 7.88 28.48
C ALA A 473 16.05 6.75 27.64
N ALA A 474 15.98 6.93 26.33
CA ALA A 474 15.40 5.92 25.45
C ALA A 474 16.33 4.70 25.30
N PRO A 475 15.80 3.46 25.34
CA PRO A 475 16.57 2.31 24.87
C PRO A 475 16.92 2.49 23.39
N SER A 476 18.06 1.93 22.96
CA SER A 476 18.36 1.88 21.53
C SER A 476 17.34 1.00 20.80
N ASP A 477 17.16 1.24 19.50
CA ASP A 477 16.26 0.43 18.66
C ASP A 477 16.60 -1.07 18.75
N ASP A 478 17.88 -1.41 18.74
CA ASP A 478 18.36 -2.78 18.89
C ASP A 478 17.98 -3.38 20.25
N MET A 479 18.13 -2.63 21.35
CA MET A 479 17.76 -3.13 22.68
C MET A 479 16.27 -3.31 22.84
N PHE A 480 15.46 -2.36 22.36
CA PHE A 480 14.02 -2.45 22.46
C PHE A 480 13.47 -3.61 21.62
N ARG A 481 13.96 -3.77 20.38
CA ARG A 481 13.60 -4.90 19.51
C ARG A 481 14.10 -6.23 20.08
N GLY A 482 15.31 -6.26 20.62
CA GLY A 482 15.86 -7.43 21.31
C GLY A 482 15.00 -7.88 22.48
N ALA A 483 14.49 -6.94 23.29
CA ALA A 483 13.58 -7.24 24.39
C ALA A 483 12.26 -7.85 23.91
N LEU A 484 11.67 -7.33 22.83
CA LEU A 484 10.45 -7.91 22.24
C LEU A 484 10.69 -9.34 21.73
N ILE A 485 11.78 -9.56 21.00
CA ILE A 485 12.13 -10.89 20.48
C ILE A 485 12.42 -11.87 21.62
N HIS A 486 13.13 -11.44 22.66
CA HIS A 486 13.41 -12.24 23.87
C HIS A 486 12.12 -12.73 24.53
N LEU A 487 11.08 -11.89 24.54
CA LEU A 487 9.77 -12.23 25.10
C LEU A 487 8.87 -13.05 24.14
N GLY A 488 9.37 -13.42 22.96
CA GLY A 488 8.65 -14.25 21.99
C GLY A 488 7.77 -13.48 21.01
N TYR A 489 7.89 -12.16 20.95
CA TYR A 489 7.08 -11.33 20.05
C TYR A 489 7.78 -11.09 18.70
N GLN A 490 6.96 -10.92 17.68
CA GLN A 490 7.41 -10.60 16.33
C GLN A 490 7.68 -9.10 16.21
N VAL A 491 8.65 -8.74 15.38
CA VAL A 491 9.13 -7.36 15.28
C VAL A 491 9.46 -6.98 13.85
N GLY A 492 8.83 -5.90 13.38
CA GLY A 492 9.12 -5.23 12.12
C GLY A 492 9.47 -3.75 12.29
N ARG A 493 9.76 -3.08 11.18
CA ARG A 493 9.83 -1.60 11.11
C ARG A 493 8.63 -1.09 10.34
N SER A 494 8.37 0.21 10.43
CA SER A 494 7.49 0.90 9.48
C SER A 494 8.28 1.86 8.60
N HIS A 495 7.94 1.89 7.32
CA HIS A 495 8.40 2.84 6.33
C HIS A 495 7.92 4.26 6.65
N CYS A 496 6.80 4.40 7.37
CA CYS A 496 6.18 5.69 7.66
C CYS A 496 7.06 6.58 8.55
N ARG A 497 7.88 6.01 9.45
CA ARG A 497 8.72 6.77 10.37
C ARG A 497 10.02 6.03 10.73
N PRO A 498 11.17 6.73 10.80
CA PRO A 498 12.40 6.17 11.37
C PRO A 498 12.24 5.91 12.87
N GLY A 499 12.92 4.89 13.38
CA GLY A 499 12.82 4.46 14.79
C GLY A 499 11.47 3.83 15.14
N SER A 500 10.66 3.49 14.15
CA SER A 500 9.39 2.79 14.34
C SER A 500 9.61 1.31 14.57
N VAL A 501 8.79 0.75 15.45
CA VAL A 501 8.76 -0.67 15.77
C VAL A 501 7.31 -1.15 15.64
N LYS A 502 7.08 -2.04 14.67
CA LYS A 502 5.86 -2.84 14.57
C LYS A 502 6.03 -4.12 15.35
N THR A 503 4.99 -4.55 16.06
CA THR A 503 5.03 -5.77 16.87
C THR A 503 3.61 -6.26 17.15
N ASP A 504 3.47 -7.57 17.37
CA ASP A 504 2.29 -8.22 17.91
C ASP A 504 2.22 -8.15 19.45
N ALA A 505 3.20 -7.53 20.10
CA ALA A 505 3.20 -7.35 21.55
C ALA A 505 2.09 -6.41 22.03
N PRO A 506 1.33 -6.81 23.08
CA PRO A 506 0.32 -5.95 23.65
C PRO A 506 0.96 -4.75 24.38
N TRP A 507 0.19 -3.68 24.52
CA TRP A 507 0.64 -2.45 25.20
C TRP A 507 1.11 -2.68 26.64
N SER A 508 0.57 -3.67 27.35
CA SER A 508 1.03 -4.07 28.68
C SER A 508 2.48 -4.55 28.67
N THR A 509 2.87 -5.34 27.68
CA THR A 509 4.26 -5.81 27.48
C THR A 509 5.17 -4.67 27.05
N ILE A 510 4.73 -3.83 26.11
CA ILE A 510 5.48 -2.65 25.66
C ILE A 510 5.82 -1.73 26.85
N TRP A 511 4.85 -1.41 27.70
CA TRP A 511 5.09 -0.60 28.90
C TRP A 511 5.95 -1.33 29.93
N TRP A 512 5.76 -2.65 30.10
CA TRP A 512 6.60 -3.44 30.98
C TRP A 512 8.09 -3.36 30.57
N ILE A 513 8.41 -3.53 29.27
CA ILE A 513 9.79 -3.40 28.75
C ILE A 513 10.39 -2.03 29.10
N ILE A 514 9.63 -0.95 28.95
CA ILE A 514 10.10 0.40 29.28
C ILE A 514 10.34 0.56 30.79
N THR A 515 9.46 0.02 31.63
CA THR A 515 9.67 0.06 33.10
C THR A 515 10.85 -0.80 33.52
N GLU A 516 11.10 -1.91 32.84
CA GLU A 516 12.26 -2.78 33.10
C GLU A 516 13.57 -2.11 32.66
N TRP A 517 13.54 -1.40 31.53
CA TRP A 517 14.65 -0.54 31.10
C TRP A 517 14.99 0.54 32.14
N ILE A 518 13.97 1.16 32.75
CA ILE A 518 14.18 2.13 33.85
C ILE A 518 14.85 1.46 35.05
N ARG A 519 14.40 0.27 35.46
CA ARG A 519 15.01 -0.47 36.59
C ARG A 519 16.48 -0.78 36.35
N GLN A 520 16.82 -1.24 35.15
CA GLN A 520 18.16 -1.75 34.87
C GLN A 520 19.16 -0.69 34.41
N LYS A 521 18.72 0.32 33.66
CA LYS A 521 19.62 1.20 32.88
C LYS A 521 19.33 2.68 32.95
N SER A 522 18.08 3.09 33.16
CA SER A 522 17.71 4.51 33.19
C SER A 522 16.81 4.87 34.37
N PRO A 523 17.32 4.81 35.63
CA PRO A 523 16.55 5.20 36.79
C PRO A 523 16.05 6.65 36.70
N ILE A 524 14.82 6.88 37.13
CA ILE A 524 14.15 8.18 37.11
C ILE A 524 14.07 8.80 38.50
N LYS A 525 13.77 10.10 38.56
CA LYS A 525 13.47 10.78 39.84
C LYS A 525 11.98 10.70 40.12
N ALA A 526 11.57 9.83 41.06
CA ALA A 526 10.17 9.57 41.37
C ALA A 526 9.36 10.83 41.71
N SER A 527 9.96 11.78 42.44
CA SER A 527 9.34 13.05 42.84
C SER A 527 8.90 13.96 41.70
N LYS A 528 9.30 13.68 40.45
CA LYS A 528 8.86 14.44 39.27
C LYS A 528 7.46 14.06 38.81
N PHE A 529 6.94 12.91 39.22
CA PHE A 529 5.69 12.38 38.70
C PHE A 529 4.55 12.68 39.66
N THR A 530 3.48 13.28 39.14
CA THR A 530 2.23 13.51 39.87
C THR A 530 1.11 12.68 39.26
N PRO A 531 0.03 12.36 40.00
CA PRO A 531 -1.08 11.54 39.49
C PRO A 531 -1.74 12.03 38.21
N LEU A 532 -1.60 13.32 37.88
CA LEU A 532 -2.12 13.91 36.64
C LEU A 532 -1.26 13.61 35.40
N MET A 533 0.00 13.21 35.58
CA MET A 533 0.91 12.94 34.47
C MET A 533 0.62 11.56 33.85
N PRO A 534 0.64 11.43 32.50
CA PRO A 534 0.43 10.15 31.84
C PRO A 534 1.39 9.04 32.32
N GLY A 535 2.65 9.38 32.58
CA GLY A 535 3.65 8.42 33.06
C GLY A 535 3.42 7.92 34.49
N TRP A 536 2.70 8.67 35.34
CA TRP A 536 2.61 8.33 36.77
C TRP A 536 1.91 6.98 37.00
N LYS A 537 0.75 6.73 36.40
CA LYS A 537 0.02 5.46 36.61
C LYS A 537 0.82 4.25 36.12
N ILE A 538 1.55 4.40 35.01
CA ILE A 538 2.42 3.36 34.46
C ILE A 538 3.54 3.02 35.45
N LEU A 539 4.22 4.05 35.97
CA LEU A 539 5.32 3.90 36.90
C LEU A 539 4.85 3.41 38.28
N HIS A 540 3.70 3.88 38.75
CA HIS A 540 3.10 3.48 40.02
C HIS A 540 2.73 1.99 39.98
N SER A 541 2.08 1.55 38.91
CA SER A 541 1.75 0.12 38.69
C SER A 541 3.00 -0.76 38.60
N ALA A 542 4.14 -0.17 38.25
CA ALA A 542 5.44 -0.83 38.19
C ALA A 542 6.25 -0.73 39.50
N GLY A 543 5.73 -0.09 40.55
CA GLY A 543 6.43 0.11 41.82
C GLY A 543 7.64 1.06 41.73
N LEU A 544 7.65 1.96 40.74
CA LEU A 544 8.76 2.90 40.50
C LEU A 544 8.52 4.30 41.08
N VAL A 545 7.28 4.61 41.49
CA VAL A 545 6.89 5.85 42.17
C VAL A 545 5.92 5.54 43.31
N ASP A 546 5.94 6.36 44.35
CA ASP A 546 5.07 6.29 45.55
C ASP A 546 5.10 4.95 46.32
N VAL A 547 6.28 4.32 46.44
CA VAL A 547 6.48 3.24 47.42
C VAL A 547 6.73 3.87 48.80
N GLN A 548 5.66 4.08 49.58
CA GLN A 548 5.81 4.04 51.04
C GLN A 548 6.23 2.62 51.40
N ALA A 549 7.45 2.46 51.90
CA ALA A 549 7.94 1.18 52.37
C ALA A 549 7.11 0.74 53.58
N GLU A 550 6.30 -0.31 53.41
CA GLU A 550 6.08 -1.42 54.35
C GLU A 550 4.82 -2.21 53.94
N GLU A 551 4.99 -3.28 53.17
CA GLU A 551 4.06 -4.41 53.23
C GLU A 551 4.85 -5.70 53.47
N LYS A 552 4.43 -6.37 54.55
CA LYS A 552 4.96 -7.64 55.07
C LYS A 552 4.76 -8.76 54.04
N PRO A 553 5.63 -9.79 54.03
CA PRO A 553 5.42 -10.95 53.18
C PRO A 553 4.16 -11.69 53.64
N GLN A 554 3.18 -11.86 52.74
CA GLN A 554 2.15 -12.89 52.90
C GLN A 554 2.68 -14.20 52.31
N GLU A 555 2.63 -15.23 53.14
CA GLU A 555 2.99 -16.61 52.83
C GLU A 555 2.10 -17.19 51.74
N GLY A 556 2.70 -18.10 50.95
CA GLY A 556 2.18 -18.58 49.69
C GLY A 556 1.11 -19.67 49.79
N GLU A 557 0.26 -19.72 48.78
CA GLU A 557 -0.52 -20.91 48.43
C GLU A 557 0.32 -21.82 47.53
N ALA A 558 0.44 -23.08 47.95
CA ALA A 558 1.13 -24.13 47.23
C ALA A 558 0.33 -24.52 45.97
N ALA A 559 0.97 -24.40 44.80
CA ALA A 559 0.47 -24.98 43.55
C ALA A 559 0.95 -26.44 43.43
N GLU A 560 0.00 -27.35 43.23
CA GLU A 560 0.21 -28.76 42.96
C GLU A 560 0.99 -28.97 41.65
N LYS A 561 1.95 -29.89 41.68
CA LYS A 561 2.72 -30.33 40.50
C LYS A 561 1.83 -31.16 39.58
N SER A 562 1.85 -30.83 38.29
CA SER A 562 1.47 -31.75 37.22
C SER A 562 2.56 -31.78 36.15
N ASP A 563 2.72 -32.97 35.55
CA ASP A 563 3.89 -33.45 34.80
C ASP A 563 4.35 -32.58 33.61
N GLU A 564 5.67 -32.41 33.50
CA GLU A 564 6.37 -31.69 32.44
C GLU A 564 6.35 -32.47 31.10
N GLN A 565 5.59 -31.96 30.13
CA GLN A 565 6.01 -31.96 28.74
C GLN A 565 6.80 -30.68 28.48
N VAL A 566 7.95 -30.77 27.82
CA VAL A 566 8.84 -29.63 27.51
C VAL A 566 8.10 -28.62 26.62
N SER A 567 7.44 -27.65 27.24
CA SER A 567 6.82 -26.50 26.59
C SER A 567 7.81 -25.33 26.54
N SER A 568 7.70 -24.49 25.50
CA SER A 568 8.39 -23.20 25.46
C SER A 568 8.12 -22.40 26.74
N PRO A 569 9.13 -21.69 27.29
CA PRO A 569 8.96 -20.90 28.51
C PRO A 569 7.84 -19.88 28.36
N SER A 570 7.04 -19.71 29.40
CA SER A 570 5.99 -18.70 29.47
C SER A 570 6.58 -17.28 29.44
N GLU A 571 5.80 -16.29 29.00
CA GLU A 571 6.26 -14.88 29.02
C GLU A 571 6.71 -14.46 30.43
N LEU A 572 6.02 -14.91 31.49
CA LEU A 572 6.37 -14.59 32.86
C LEU A 572 7.76 -15.12 33.25
N GLU A 573 8.16 -16.28 32.73
CA GLU A 573 9.50 -16.84 32.92
C GLU A 573 10.55 -16.07 32.11
N LEU A 574 10.23 -15.70 30.86
CA LEU A 574 11.11 -14.89 30.01
C LEU A 574 11.35 -13.49 30.59
N ARG A 575 10.34 -12.90 31.24
CA ARG A 575 10.47 -11.61 31.94
C ARG A 575 11.51 -11.64 33.06
N LYS A 576 11.66 -12.79 33.76
CA LYS A 576 12.64 -12.95 34.84
C LYS A 576 14.09 -12.99 34.35
N THR A 577 14.30 -13.33 33.07
CA THR A 577 15.63 -13.51 32.48
C THR A 577 16.05 -12.38 31.56
N LEU A 578 15.17 -11.39 31.31
CA LEU A 578 15.48 -10.25 30.46
C LEU A 578 16.56 -9.36 31.10
N VAL A 579 17.71 -9.25 30.45
CA VAL A 579 18.79 -8.34 30.86
C VAL A 579 19.18 -7.45 29.68
N PHE A 580 19.17 -6.14 29.88
CA PHE A 580 19.60 -5.19 28.87
C PHE A 580 21.14 -5.18 28.75
N ASN A 581 21.69 -6.01 27.88
CA ASN A 581 23.12 -6.09 27.59
C ASN A 581 23.38 -6.11 26.07
N GLU A 582 24.65 -6.25 25.68
CA GLU A 582 25.01 -6.31 24.25
C GLU A 582 24.47 -7.57 23.54
N ASP A 583 24.26 -8.68 24.26
CA ASP A 583 23.66 -9.88 23.67
C ASP A 583 22.20 -9.64 23.28
N LEU A 584 21.45 -8.94 24.13
CA LEU A 584 20.08 -8.51 23.82
C LEU A 584 20.06 -7.55 22.63
N ALA A 585 20.98 -6.58 22.60
CA ALA A 585 21.11 -5.69 21.45
C ALA A 585 21.44 -6.46 20.17
N ARG A 586 22.31 -7.48 20.25
CA ARG A 586 22.65 -8.36 19.12
C ARG A 586 21.46 -9.20 18.65
N LEU A 587 20.58 -9.63 19.56
CA LEU A 587 19.33 -10.30 19.22
C LEU A 587 18.39 -9.36 18.43
N GLY A 588 18.36 -8.08 18.81
CA GLY A 588 17.60 -7.06 18.10
C GLY A 588 18.21 -6.65 16.75
N ARG A 589 19.53 -6.76 16.55
CA ARG A 589 20.17 -6.41 15.27
C ARG A 589 19.68 -7.33 14.15
N LEU A 590 19.24 -6.75 13.03
CA LEU A 590 18.96 -7.54 11.83
C LEU A 590 20.27 -8.12 11.28
N ARG A 591 20.28 -9.43 11.01
CA ARG A 591 21.47 -10.16 10.53
C ARG A 591 21.89 -9.77 9.10
N ASP A 592 20.97 -9.25 8.29
CA ASP A 592 21.20 -8.81 6.90
C ASP A 592 21.12 -7.29 6.74
N ALA A 593 21.98 -6.56 7.45
CA ALA A 593 22.12 -5.11 7.26
C ALA A 593 22.92 -4.79 5.99
N GLN A 594 22.40 -5.13 4.81
CA GLN A 594 22.76 -4.35 3.62
C GLN A 594 22.53 -2.87 3.94
N LYS A 595 23.44 -1.98 3.52
CA LYS A 595 23.29 -0.52 3.71
C LYS A 595 22.14 -0.02 2.84
N LEU A 596 20.91 -0.17 3.33
CA LEU A 596 19.69 0.19 2.63
C LEU A 596 19.32 1.66 2.88
N VAL A 597 18.89 2.36 1.83
CA VAL A 597 18.38 3.73 1.92
C VAL A 597 16.91 3.69 2.32
N ARG A 598 16.63 3.43 3.61
CA ARG A 598 15.26 3.26 4.13
C ARG A 598 14.54 4.59 4.36
N TYR A 599 15.24 5.54 4.97
CA TYR A 599 14.70 6.84 5.37
C TYR A 599 15.59 7.93 4.78
N GLN A 600 15.44 8.21 3.48
CA GLN A 600 16.21 9.27 2.85
C GLN A 600 15.81 10.62 3.44
N MET A 601 16.80 11.38 3.93
CA MET A 601 16.56 12.75 4.36
C MET A 601 16.31 13.65 3.15
N ASN A 602 15.42 14.62 3.32
CA ASN A 602 15.15 15.64 2.32
C ASN A 602 16.46 16.32 1.90
N PRO A 603 16.77 16.39 0.60
CA PRO A 603 18.05 16.92 0.14
C PRO A 603 18.18 18.45 0.32
N ARG A 604 17.09 19.17 0.64
CA ARG A 604 17.09 20.63 0.89
C ARG A 604 16.05 21.04 1.95
N PRO A 605 16.23 22.20 2.63
CA PRO A 605 15.16 22.88 3.35
C PRO A 605 13.95 23.15 2.44
N ASP A 606 12.74 23.12 2.99
CA ASP A 606 11.46 23.33 2.27
C ASP A 606 11.14 22.30 1.17
N TRP A 607 11.70 21.09 1.26
CA TRP A 607 11.34 19.95 0.41
C TRP A 607 9.90 19.51 0.68
N GLY A 608 8.99 19.81 -0.26
CA GLY A 608 7.56 19.65 -0.04
C GLY A 608 6.70 19.98 -1.25
N PRO A 609 5.38 19.82 -1.14
CA PRO A 609 4.44 20.27 -2.15
C PRO A 609 4.41 21.80 -2.11
N LEU A 610 4.67 22.42 -3.25
CA LEU A 610 4.60 23.86 -3.42
C LEU A 610 3.14 24.29 -3.27
N SER A 611 2.90 25.42 -2.59
CA SER A 611 1.55 25.96 -2.38
C SER A 611 0.83 26.12 -3.73
N LYS A 612 -0.42 25.65 -3.80
CA LYS A 612 -1.30 25.85 -4.96
C LYS A 612 -1.29 27.34 -5.33
N ALA A 613 -1.03 27.67 -6.60
CA ALA A 613 -1.27 29.02 -7.09
C ALA A 613 -2.73 29.40 -6.77
N LYS A 614 -2.95 30.61 -6.26
CA LYS A 614 -4.31 31.11 -6.01
C LYS A 614 -5.05 31.06 -7.35
N ALA A 615 -6.12 30.28 -7.42
CA ALA A 615 -7.06 30.37 -8.54
C ALA A 615 -7.60 31.80 -8.55
N GLN A 616 -7.42 32.51 -9.68
CA GLN A 616 -8.27 33.64 -10.03
C GLN A 616 -9.49 33.12 -10.76
#